data_AF-A0A831K5L8-F1
#
_entry.id   AF-A0A831K5L8-F1
#
_cell.length_a   1.000
_cell.length_b   1.000
_cell.length_c   1.000
_cell.angle_alpha   90.00
_cell.angle_beta   90.00
_cell.angle_gamma   90.00
#
_symmetry.space_group_name_H-M   'P 1'
#
loop_
_entity.id
_entity.type
_entity.pdbx_description
1 polymer ?
#
loop_
_entity_poly.entity_id
_entity_poly.type
_entity_poly.pdbx_seq_one_letter_code
_entity_poly.pdbx_strand_id
1 'polypeptide(L)' 'MTAPIRCREDETFVLNLGPQHPATHGVLRVKLTMDGEYVVKAEPVLGYIHRMHEKMAEDRTFA' A
#
# COMPACT_ATOMS: atom_id res chain seq x y z
N MET A 1 7.24 -30.66 7.91
CA MET A 1 7.28 -29.20 7.72
C MET A 1 7.00 -28.95 6.25
N THR A 2 5.75 -28.63 5.97
CA THR A 2 5.07 -28.71 4.67
C THR A 2 5.58 -27.65 3.70
N ALA A 3 5.75 -28.01 2.43
CA ALA A 3 6.04 -27.04 1.37
C ALA A 3 4.90 -26.02 1.26
N PRO A 4 5.17 -24.75 0.88
CA PRO A 4 4.11 -23.77 0.67
C PRO A 4 3.20 -24.26 -0.45
N ILE A 5 1.89 -24.32 -0.17
CA ILE A 5 0.88 -24.56 -1.19
C ILE A 5 0.91 -23.33 -2.09
N ARG A 6 1.42 -23.48 -3.32
CA ARG A 6 1.28 -22.47 -4.37
C ARG A 6 -0.05 -22.75 -5.05
N CYS A 7 -1.00 -21.82 -4.92
CA CYS A 7 -2.25 -21.90 -5.65
C CYS A 7 -1.97 -21.55 -7.13
N ARG A 8 -2.85 -21.99 -8.03
CA ARG A 8 -2.61 -21.86 -9.49
C ARG A 8 -2.63 -20.37 -9.86
N GLU A 9 -1.93 -19.96 -10.92
CA GLU A 9 -1.84 -18.55 -11.32
C GLU A 9 -3.23 -17.88 -11.50
N ASP A 10 -4.24 -18.67 -11.85
CA ASP A 10 -5.64 -18.27 -12.02
C ASP A 10 -6.43 -18.05 -10.71
N GLU A 11 -5.90 -18.42 -9.55
CA GLU A 11 -6.56 -18.33 -8.24
C GLU A 11 -6.16 -17.08 -7.43
N THR A 12 -5.28 -16.24 -7.99
CA THR A 12 -4.88 -15.00 -7.33
C THR A 12 -5.98 -13.95 -7.38
N PHE A 13 -6.18 -13.24 -6.27
CA PHE A 13 -7.18 -12.16 -6.19
C PHE A 13 -6.59 -10.87 -5.66
N VAL A 14 -7.26 -9.77 -6.00
CA VAL A 14 -6.83 -8.42 -5.61
C VAL A 14 -7.66 -7.94 -4.42
N LEU A 15 -7.01 -7.76 -3.29
CA LEU A 15 -7.57 -7.12 -2.10
C LEU A 15 -7.17 -5.64 -2.07
N ASN A 16 -8.15 -4.76 -1.96
CA ASN A 16 -7.91 -3.33 -1.83
C ASN A 16 -7.97 -2.93 -0.36
N LEU A 17 -6.80 -2.74 0.25
CA LEU A 17 -6.67 -2.22 1.61
C LEU A 17 -6.84 -0.69 1.55
N GLY A 18 -8.04 -0.21 1.84
CA GLY A 18 -8.38 1.21 1.73
C GLY A 18 -7.82 2.07 2.87
N PRO A 19 -7.82 3.41 2.72
CA PRO A 19 -7.30 4.35 3.73
C PRO A 19 -8.10 4.40 5.02
N GLN A 20 -9.30 3.82 5.04
CA GLN A 20 -10.13 3.70 6.24
C GLN A 20 -9.75 2.49 7.10
N HIS A 21 -8.86 1.62 6.61
CA HIS A 21 -8.53 0.42 7.33
C HIS A 21 -7.76 0.78 8.62
N PRO A 22 -8.21 0.36 9.81
CA PRO A 22 -7.57 0.76 11.08
C PRO A 22 -6.13 0.28 11.22
N ALA A 23 -5.70 -0.72 10.45
CA ALA A 23 -4.32 -1.20 10.46
C ALA A 23 -3.36 -0.35 9.61
N THR A 24 -3.85 0.62 8.83
CA THR A 24 -2.98 1.55 8.10
C THR A 24 -2.66 2.77 8.96
N HIS A 25 -1.37 3.04 9.19
CA HIS A 25 -0.94 4.23 9.92
C HIS A 25 -1.14 5.49 9.06
N GLY A 26 -2.23 6.20 9.31
CA GLY A 26 -2.65 7.36 8.52
C GLY A 26 -3.45 6.97 7.27
N VAL A 27 -3.36 7.80 6.22
CA VAL A 27 -4.16 7.66 4.99
C VAL A 27 -3.31 6.94 3.94
N LEU A 28 -3.26 5.61 4.03
CA LEU A 28 -2.53 4.75 3.09
C LEU A 28 -3.48 3.76 2.43
N ARG A 29 -3.41 3.65 1.11
CA ARG A 29 -4.06 2.59 0.36
C ARG A 29 -3.02 1.61 -0.16
N VAL A 30 -3.27 0.32 -0.01
CA VAL A 30 -2.40 -0.73 -0.56
C VAL A 30 -3.26 -1.70 -1.38
N LYS A 31 -2.89 -1.90 -2.64
CA LYS A 31 -3.47 -2.92 -3.49
C LYS A 31 -2.65 -4.19 -3.35
N LEU A 32 -3.23 -5.21 -2.71
CA LEU A 32 -2.59 -6.48 -2.43
C LEU A 32 -3.05 -7.50 -3.47
N THR A 33 -2.10 -8.19 -4.09
CA THR A 33 -2.38 -9.41 -4.85
C THR A 33 -2.07 -10.58 -3.92
N MET A 34 -3.11 -11.32 -3.57
CA MET A 34 -3.06 -12.41 -2.61
C MET A 34 -3.25 -13.74 -3.32
N ASP A 35 -2.54 -14.74 -2.81
CA ASP A 35 -2.69 -16.15 -3.14
C ASP A 35 -3.13 -16.89 -1.87
N GLY A 36 -4.45 -17.00 -1.69
CA GLY A 36 -5.04 -17.45 -0.42
C GLY A 36 -4.62 -16.57 0.76
N GLU A 37 -3.85 -17.14 1.70
CA GLU A 37 -3.34 -16.45 2.90
C GLU A 37 -2.00 -15.74 2.68
N TYR A 38 -1.37 -15.95 1.52
CA TYR A 38 -0.05 -15.38 1.20
C TYR A 38 -0.17 -14.12 0.34
N VAL A 39 0.71 -13.15 0.59
CA VAL A 39 0.81 -11.94 -0.24
C VAL A 39 1.85 -12.16 -1.33
N VAL A 40 1.43 -12.10 -2.59
CA VAL A 40 2.32 -12.23 -3.76
C VAL A 40 2.91 -10.88 -4.13
N LYS A 41 2.09 -9.83 -4.11
CA LYS A 41 2.49 -8.46 -4.46
C LYS A 41 1.74 -7.44 -3.62
N ALA A 42 2.43 -6.38 -3.22
CA ALA A 42 1.83 -5.23 -2.57
C ALA A 42 2.19 -3.95 -3.33
N GLU A 43 1.18 -3.23 -3.80
CA GLU A 43 1.32 -1.95 -4.50
C GLU A 43 0.77 -0.83 -3.61
N PRO A 44 1.65 -0.06 -2.94
CA PRO A 44 1.21 1.09 -2.16
C PRO A 44 0.80 2.23 -3.10
N VAL A 45 -0.40 2.77 -2.89
CA VAL A 45 -0.89 3.97 -3.59
C VAL A 45 -0.57 5.17 -2.71
N LEU A 46 0.46 5.91 -3.13
CA LEU A 46 0.96 7.09 -2.42
C LEU A 46 0.29 8.38 -2.95
N GLY A 47 0.44 9.46 -2.19
CA GLY A 47 0.02 10.81 -2.63
C GLY A 47 -1.21 11.37 -1.93
N TYR A 48 -1.94 10.59 -1.13
CA TYR A 48 -3.13 11.06 -0.39
C TYR A 48 -2.88 12.27 0.51
N ILE A 49 -1.67 12.39 1.04
CA ILE A 49 -1.25 13.49 1.95
C ILE A 49 -0.10 14.33 1.36
N HIS A 50 0.08 14.29 0.04
CA HIS A 50 1.11 15.10 -0.59
C HIS A 50 0.68 16.57 -0.60
N ARG A 51 1.44 17.43 0.09
CA ARG A 51 1.11 18.86 0.28
C ARG A 51 2.12 19.82 -0.33
N MET A 52 3.10 19.34 -1.10
CA MET A 52 4.15 20.17 -1.71
C MET A 52 4.94 20.99 -0.67
N HIS A 53 5.39 20.36 0.42
CA HIS A 53 6.17 21.04 1.46
C HIS A 53 7.45 21.69 0.95
N GLU A 54 8.11 21.06 -0.01
CA GLU A 54 9.30 21.61 -0.68
C GLU A 54 8.96 22.91 -1.40
N LYS A 55 7.83 22.95 -2.13
CA LYS A 55 7.35 24.17 -2.81
C LYS A 55 6.99 25.26 -1.81
N MET A 56 6.32 24.91 -0.71
CA MET A 56 5.99 25.86 0.36
C MET A 56 7.23 26.42 1.04
N ALA A 57 8.34 25.67 1.05
CA ALA A 57 9.60 26.11 1.63
C ALA A 57 10.34 27.11 0.71
N GLU A 58 10.09 27.12 -0.60
CA GLU A 58 10.71 28.10 -1.52
C GLU A 58 10.33 29.56 -1.17
N ASP A 59 9.14 29.77 -0.61
CA ASP A 59 8.63 31.09 -0.22
C ASP A 59 8.97 31.45 1.25
N ARG A 60 9.84 30.68 1.90
CA ARG A 60 10.23 30.89 3.30
C ARG A 60 11.74 31.00 3.43
N THR A 61 12.21 31.97 4.23
CA THR A 61 13.60 32.03 4.66
C THR A 61 13.86 31.06 5.80
N PHE A 62 15.11 30.58 5.92
CA PHE A 62 15.54 29.77 7.05
C PHE A 62 15.35 30.55 8.35
N ALA A 63 14.78 29.89 9.37
CA ALA A 63 14.67 30.41 10.73
C ALA A 63 15.91 30.03 11.55
#